data_AF-A0A970ATX6-F1
#
_entry.id   AF-A0A970ATX6-F1
#
_cell.length_a   1.000
_cell.length_b   1.000
_cell.length_c   1.000
_cell.angle_alpha   90.00
_cell.angle_beta   90.00
_cell.angle_gamma   90.00
#
_symmetry.space_group_name_H-M   'P 1'
#
loop_
_entity.id
_entity.type
_entity.pdbx_description
1 polymer ?
#
loop_
_entity_poly.entity_id
_entity_poly.type
_entity_poly.pdbx_seq_one_letter_code
_entity_poly.pdbx_strand_id
1 'polypeptide(L)'
;GLALVATENQGVGIYDVNDPTNTNNFITQIDTSGFTYDVAIASGIAYVADWNGGLQVINYRPFDNQGQAPTNVSINSLVTDTDPETPGIQVVEGSTLSFTTAVEDDVQVRNVELLFNGEVVQNDLSFPFDLSGIAPNIIPDNNQLEVQVRATDTGGNSTLSEVLTFDLLPDTSAPEVANTNPENNGVGENVKAISIRFNENIDTSRS
;
A
#
# COMPACT_ATOMS: atom_id res chain seq x y z
N GLY A 1 9.69 -8.39 -16.56
CA GLY A 1 9.44 -9.28 -15.42
C GLY A 1 8.77 -10.56 -15.90
N LEU A 2 8.09 -11.27 -15.01
CA LEU A 2 7.18 -12.36 -15.41
C LEU A 2 5.73 -11.90 -15.41
N ALA A 3 4.93 -12.54 -16.26
CA ALA A 3 3.48 -12.60 -16.12
C ALA A 3 3.05 -14.04 -15.80
N LEU A 4 2.06 -14.16 -14.90
CA LEU A 4 1.40 -15.42 -14.57
C LEU A 4 -0.03 -15.35 -15.09
N VAL A 5 -0.45 -16.39 -15.82
CA VAL A 5 -1.75 -16.42 -16.49
C VAL A 5 -2.46 -17.71 -16.12
N ALA A 6 -3.69 -17.60 -15.62
CA ALA A 6 -4.60 -18.74 -15.50
C ALA A 6 -4.91 -19.29 -16.90
N THR A 7 -4.56 -20.55 -17.20
CA THR A 7 -4.66 -21.08 -18.56
C THR A 7 -5.97 -21.80 -18.87
N GLU A 8 -6.90 -21.88 -17.89
CA GLU A 8 -8.16 -22.64 -17.93
C GLU A 8 -8.01 -24.15 -18.24
N ASN A 9 -6.83 -24.61 -18.65
CA ASN A 9 -6.48 -25.99 -18.98
C ASN A 9 -5.68 -26.65 -17.84
N GLN A 10 -6.04 -26.34 -16.60
CA GLN A 10 -5.45 -26.91 -15.39
C GLN A 10 -4.01 -26.48 -15.12
N GLY A 11 -3.75 -25.16 -15.15
CA GLY A 11 -2.45 -24.66 -14.72
C GLY A 11 -2.30 -23.15 -14.74
N VAL A 12 -1.09 -22.75 -14.34
CA VAL A 12 -0.61 -21.37 -14.43
C VAL A 12 0.52 -21.31 -15.45
N GLY A 13 0.28 -20.59 -16.54
CA GLY A 13 1.26 -20.29 -17.56
C GLY A 13 2.18 -19.17 -17.10
N ILE A 14 3.48 -19.34 -17.29
CA ILE A 14 4.51 -18.36 -16.95
C ILE A 14 5.10 -17.82 -18.24
N TYR A 15 5.10 -16.49 -18.38
CA TYR A 15 5.57 -15.79 -19.56
C TYR A 15 6.64 -14.76 -19.19
N ASP A 16 7.67 -14.64 -20.03
CA ASP A 16 8.60 -13.52 -20.00
C ASP A 16 7.94 -12.30 -20.66
N VAL A 17 7.88 -11.19 -19.93
CA VAL A 17 7.31 -9.91 -20.40
C VAL A 17 8.33 -8.77 -20.27
N ASN A 18 9.63 -9.08 -20.30
CA ASN A 18 10.69 -8.06 -20.32
C ASN A 18 10.69 -7.22 -21.61
N ASP A 19 10.28 -7.79 -22.74
CA ASP A 19 10.10 -7.06 -23.99
C ASP A 19 8.64 -6.60 -24.10
N PRO A 20 8.33 -5.29 -23.98
CA PRO A 20 6.96 -4.80 -24.07
C PRO A 20 6.34 -4.98 -25.46
N THR A 21 7.16 -5.23 -26.50
CA THR A 21 6.68 -5.52 -27.86
C THR A 21 6.39 -7.01 -28.07
N ASN A 22 6.82 -7.88 -27.14
CA ASN A 22 6.60 -9.32 -27.17
C ASN A 22 6.27 -9.87 -25.77
N THR A 23 5.01 -9.74 -25.38
CA THR A 23 4.51 -10.21 -24.07
C THR A 23 3.96 -11.65 -24.10
N ASN A 24 4.12 -12.36 -25.22
CA ASN A 24 3.68 -13.76 -25.43
C ASN A 24 4.86 -14.75 -25.34
N ASN A 25 5.95 -14.40 -24.67
CA ASN A 25 7.09 -15.29 -24.58
C ASN A 25 6.88 -16.37 -23.50
N PHE A 26 6.26 -17.49 -23.86
CA PHE A 26 5.98 -18.59 -22.95
C PHE A 26 7.26 -19.27 -22.44
N ILE A 27 7.36 -19.43 -21.12
CA ILE A 27 8.48 -20.12 -20.45
C ILE A 27 8.08 -21.54 -20.09
N THR A 28 7.01 -21.69 -19.29
CA THR A 28 6.57 -22.98 -18.76
C THR A 28 5.15 -22.90 -18.19
N GLN A 29 4.56 -24.05 -17.86
CA GLN A 29 3.30 -24.15 -17.14
C GLN A 29 3.51 -24.97 -15.86
N ILE A 30 2.91 -24.50 -14.76
CA ILE A 30 2.77 -25.28 -13.54
C ILE A 30 1.37 -25.86 -13.54
N ASP A 31 1.28 -27.18 -13.69
CA ASP A 31 -0.01 -27.87 -13.69
C ASP A 31 -0.62 -27.85 -12.29
N THR A 32 -1.92 -27.62 -12.25
CA THR A 32 -2.74 -27.69 -11.04
C THR A 32 -3.71 -28.86 -11.13
N SER A 33 -4.38 -29.19 -10.02
CA SER A 33 -5.26 -30.35 -9.96
C SER A 33 -6.66 -30.10 -10.54
N GLY A 34 -7.03 -28.83 -10.69
CA GLY A 34 -8.35 -28.38 -11.11
C GLY A 34 -8.31 -27.35 -12.22
N PHE A 35 -9.43 -26.69 -12.48
CA PHE A 35 -9.48 -25.59 -13.45
C PHE A 35 -9.07 -24.28 -12.77
N THR A 36 -7.99 -23.68 -13.28
CA THR A 36 -7.46 -22.42 -12.76
C THR A 36 -8.23 -21.24 -13.33
N TYR A 37 -8.79 -20.41 -12.44
CA TYR A 37 -9.63 -19.26 -12.79
C TYR A 37 -8.92 -17.92 -12.60
N ASP A 38 -8.07 -17.80 -11.58
CA ASP A 38 -7.43 -16.54 -11.23
C ASP A 38 -6.10 -16.76 -10.52
N VAL A 39 -5.21 -15.76 -10.62
CA VAL A 39 -3.88 -15.75 -10.00
C VAL A 39 -3.61 -14.36 -9.41
N ALA A 40 -3.34 -14.32 -8.11
CA ALA A 40 -2.84 -13.14 -7.43
C ALA A 40 -1.40 -13.36 -6.95
N ILE A 41 -0.54 -12.35 -7.03
CA ILE A 41 0.84 -12.41 -6.53
C ILE A 41 0.94 -11.54 -5.29
N ALA A 42 1.41 -12.11 -4.18
CA ALA A 42 1.70 -11.36 -2.96
C ALA A 42 2.92 -11.96 -2.25
N SER A 43 3.82 -11.11 -1.74
CA SER A 43 5.05 -11.55 -1.07
C SER A 43 5.90 -12.52 -1.90
N GLY A 44 5.92 -12.32 -3.22
CA GLY A 44 6.66 -13.17 -4.15
C GLY A 44 6.08 -14.57 -4.40
N ILE A 45 4.86 -14.82 -3.92
CA ILE A 45 4.18 -16.12 -4.09
C ILE A 45 2.89 -15.93 -4.89
N ALA A 46 2.56 -16.92 -5.71
CA ALA A 46 1.31 -16.96 -6.46
C ALA A 46 0.22 -17.69 -5.67
N TYR A 47 -0.94 -17.05 -5.52
CA TYR A 47 -2.17 -17.59 -4.94
C TYR A 47 -3.17 -17.82 -6.06
N VAL A 48 -3.63 -19.06 -6.20
CA VAL A 48 -4.33 -19.51 -7.40
C VAL A 48 -5.68 -20.11 -7.02
N ALA A 49 -6.75 -19.61 -7.65
CA ALA A 49 -8.09 -20.15 -7.49
C ALA A 49 -8.29 -21.32 -8.48
N ASP A 50 -8.23 -22.56 -7.99
CA ASP A 50 -8.16 -23.80 -8.78
C ASP A 50 -9.44 -24.64 -8.73
N TRP A 51 -10.59 -24.01 -8.52
CA TRP A 51 -11.92 -24.67 -8.45
C TRP A 51 -11.99 -25.90 -7.54
N ASN A 52 -12.04 -27.11 -8.11
CA ASN A 52 -12.06 -28.38 -7.37
C ASN A 52 -10.73 -28.68 -6.65
N GLY A 53 -9.64 -28.06 -7.09
CA GLY A 53 -8.35 -28.05 -6.39
C GLY A 53 -8.31 -27.07 -5.21
N GLY A 54 -9.24 -26.12 -5.11
CA GLY A 54 -9.26 -25.11 -4.05
C GLY A 54 -8.20 -24.02 -4.24
N LEU A 55 -7.65 -23.51 -3.14
CA LEU A 55 -6.55 -22.53 -3.17
C LEU A 55 -5.21 -23.26 -3.34
N GLN A 56 -4.48 -22.96 -4.42
CA GLN A 56 -3.10 -23.40 -4.58
C GLN A 56 -2.13 -22.27 -4.23
N VAL A 57 -1.04 -22.63 -3.55
CA VAL A 57 0.05 -21.71 -3.20
C VAL A 57 1.27 -22.17 -3.98
N ILE A 58 1.63 -21.40 -5.00
CA ILE A 58 2.64 -21.80 -5.97
C ILE A 58 3.86 -20.89 -5.82
N ASN A 59 4.99 -21.53 -5.56
CA ASN A 59 6.26 -20.90 -5.78
C ASN A 59 6.65 -21.04 -7.26
N TYR A 60 6.67 -19.93 -7.99
CA TYR A 60 6.90 -19.90 -9.43
C TYR A 60 8.32 -19.45 -9.80
N ARG A 61 9.12 -18.99 -8.82
CA ARG A 61 10.54 -18.63 -8.98
C ARG A 61 11.30 -18.93 -7.68
N PRO A 62 12.55 -19.42 -7.74
CA PRO A 62 13.34 -19.59 -6.52
C PRO A 62 13.42 -18.29 -5.69
N PHE A 63 13.38 -18.43 -4.36
CA PHE A 63 13.68 -17.32 -3.45
C PHE A 63 15.09 -16.79 -3.74
N ASP A 64 15.30 -15.49 -3.58
CA ASP A 64 16.64 -14.93 -3.68
C ASP A 64 17.56 -15.55 -2.63
N ASN A 65 18.70 -16.05 -3.10
CA ASN A 65 19.75 -16.64 -2.28
C ASN A 65 21.13 -16.03 -2.61
N GLN A 66 21.15 -14.95 -3.39
CA GLN A 66 22.37 -14.26 -3.81
C GLN A 66 22.82 -13.20 -2.79
N GLY A 67 21.95 -12.85 -1.84
CA GLY A 67 22.27 -11.90 -0.77
C GLY A 67 22.45 -10.48 -1.29
N GLN A 68 21.85 -10.16 -2.45
CA GLN A 68 21.84 -8.82 -3.01
C GLN A 68 20.54 -8.16 -2.60
N ALA A 69 20.62 -7.02 -1.91
CA ALA A 69 19.44 -6.27 -1.53
C ALA A 69 18.84 -5.53 -2.73
N PRO A 70 17.53 -5.20 -2.68
CA PRO A 70 16.89 -4.37 -3.70
C PRO A 70 17.67 -3.09 -3.97
N THR A 71 17.71 -2.69 -5.23
CA THR A 71 18.42 -1.50 -5.71
C THR A 71 17.45 -0.50 -6.33
N ASN A 72 17.93 0.71 -6.62
CA ASN A 72 17.12 1.79 -7.18
C ASN A 72 15.84 2.09 -6.36
N VAL A 73 15.91 1.88 -5.03
CA VAL A 73 14.80 2.16 -4.11
C VAL A 73 14.68 3.66 -3.93
N SER A 74 13.62 4.24 -4.47
CA SER A 74 13.31 5.66 -4.36
C SER A 74 11.85 5.87 -4.01
N ILE A 75 11.55 7.03 -3.44
CA ILE A 75 10.21 7.43 -3.04
C ILE A 75 9.88 8.81 -3.63
N ASN A 76 8.70 8.94 -4.22
CA ASN A 76 8.18 10.22 -4.69
C ASN A 76 6.87 10.54 -3.99
N SER A 77 6.78 11.74 -3.45
CA SER A 77 5.55 12.26 -2.87
C SER A 77 4.54 12.62 -3.96
N LEU A 78 3.27 12.23 -3.77
CA LEU A 78 2.14 12.73 -4.53
C LEU A 78 1.36 13.81 -3.75
N VAL A 79 1.91 14.27 -2.63
CA VAL A 79 1.27 15.24 -1.74
C VAL A 79 1.40 16.65 -2.30
N THR A 80 0.31 17.42 -2.19
CA THR A 80 0.30 18.85 -2.50
C THR A 80 0.67 19.65 -1.26
N ASP A 81 1.55 20.63 -1.42
CA ASP A 81 1.91 21.56 -0.35
C ASP A 81 0.71 22.44 0.03
N THR A 82 0.40 22.47 1.33
CA THR A 82 -0.74 23.21 1.89
C THR A 82 -0.40 24.69 2.10
N ASP A 83 0.88 25.04 2.26
CA ASP A 83 1.33 26.42 2.47
C ASP A 83 2.58 26.77 1.63
N PRO A 84 2.43 26.96 0.30
CA PRO A 84 3.57 27.15 -0.61
C PRO A 84 4.45 28.38 -0.34
N GLU A 85 4.03 29.29 0.54
CA GLU A 85 4.82 30.46 0.93
C GLU A 85 5.80 30.13 2.07
N THR A 86 5.63 28.99 2.75
CA THR A 86 6.52 28.50 3.80
C THR A 86 7.58 27.57 3.19
N PRO A 87 8.89 27.74 3.51
CA PRO A 87 9.91 26.83 2.98
C PRO A 87 9.69 25.39 3.46
N GLY A 88 9.61 24.44 2.53
CA GLY A 88 9.41 23.02 2.81
C GLY A 88 8.24 22.46 2.02
N ILE A 89 7.68 21.33 2.47
CA ILE A 89 6.34 20.88 2.06
C ILE A 89 5.50 20.77 3.32
N GLN A 90 4.40 21.50 3.39
CA GLN A 90 3.52 21.51 4.54
C GLN A 90 2.31 20.59 4.33
N VAL A 91 2.04 19.74 5.32
CA VAL A 91 0.94 18.77 5.31
C VAL A 91 0.16 18.83 6.61
N VAL A 92 -1.16 18.68 6.55
CA VAL A 92 -2.00 18.70 7.75
C VAL A 92 -1.91 17.34 8.44
N GLU A 93 -1.73 17.32 9.76
CA GLU A 93 -1.83 16.07 10.53
C GLU A 93 -3.20 15.38 10.30
N GLY A 94 -3.26 14.06 10.40
CA GLY A 94 -4.50 13.31 10.13
C GLY A 94 -4.89 13.23 8.64
N SER A 95 -4.24 13.98 7.75
CA SER A 95 -4.45 13.84 6.30
C SER A 95 -3.80 12.58 5.73
N THR A 96 -4.36 12.06 4.63
CA THR A 96 -3.75 10.95 3.89
C THR A 96 -2.64 11.46 2.99
N LEU A 97 -1.44 10.90 3.16
CA LEU A 97 -0.28 11.16 2.31
C LEU A 97 -0.09 9.98 1.37
N SER A 98 0.02 10.23 0.07
CA SER A 98 0.22 9.20 -0.96
C SER A 98 1.60 9.30 -1.59
N PHE A 99 2.18 8.15 -1.91
CA PHE A 99 3.54 8.03 -2.42
C PHE A 99 3.59 7.02 -3.57
N THR A 100 4.55 7.22 -4.46
CA THR A 100 4.96 6.21 -5.44
C THR A 100 6.39 5.82 -5.16
N THR A 101 6.75 4.61 -5.55
CA THR A 101 8.11 4.10 -5.39
C THR A 101 8.61 3.50 -6.69
N ALA A 102 9.89 3.69 -6.98
CA ALA A 102 10.60 2.85 -7.91
C ALA A 102 11.51 1.92 -7.10
N VAL A 103 11.56 0.66 -7.50
CA VAL A 103 12.41 -0.37 -6.90
C VAL A 103 12.74 -1.40 -7.96
N GLU A 104 14.00 -1.84 -7.96
CA GLU A 104 14.50 -2.91 -8.79
C GLU A 104 15.12 -3.99 -7.90
N ASP A 105 15.08 -5.22 -8.37
CA ASP A 105 15.73 -6.35 -7.72
C ASP A 105 16.19 -7.34 -8.78
N ASP A 106 17.24 -8.10 -8.50
CA ASP A 106 17.79 -9.07 -9.44
C ASP A 106 16.91 -10.32 -9.58
N VAL A 107 16.19 -10.69 -8.51
CA VAL A 107 15.26 -11.83 -8.49
C VAL A 107 13.82 -11.36 -8.33
N GLN A 108 13.48 -10.81 -7.16
CA GLN A 108 12.13 -10.39 -6.80
C GLN A 108 12.09 -9.57 -5.51
N VAL A 109 11.49 -8.38 -5.61
CA VAL A 109 10.97 -7.62 -4.46
C VAL A 109 9.79 -8.36 -3.85
N ARG A 110 9.88 -8.71 -2.57
CA ARG A 110 8.83 -9.37 -1.81
C ARG A 110 7.75 -8.38 -1.36
N ASN A 111 8.16 -7.26 -0.80
CA ASN A 111 7.25 -6.25 -0.28
C ASN A 111 7.94 -4.88 -0.19
N VAL A 112 7.14 -3.82 -0.13
CA VAL A 112 7.57 -2.47 0.17
C VAL A 112 6.81 -1.96 1.38
N GLU A 113 7.55 -1.53 2.40
CA GLU A 113 7.01 -0.92 3.61
C GLU A 113 7.14 0.61 3.51
N LEU A 114 6.08 1.34 3.81
CA LEU A 114 6.11 2.78 4.03
C LEU A 114 6.40 3.05 5.51
N LEU A 115 7.36 3.92 5.80
CA LEU A 115 7.79 4.25 7.14
C LEU A 115 7.62 5.73 7.42
N PHE A 116 7.00 6.05 8.56
CA PHE A 116 6.92 7.40 9.13
C PHE A 116 7.76 7.44 10.41
N ASN A 117 8.75 8.34 10.46
CA ASN A 117 9.69 8.47 11.58
C ASN A 117 10.37 7.13 11.97
N GLY A 118 10.67 6.29 10.96
CA GLY A 118 11.27 4.96 11.14
C GLY A 118 10.29 3.84 11.52
N GLU A 119 9.02 4.14 11.76
CA GLU A 119 7.98 3.16 12.07
C GLU A 119 7.16 2.77 10.84
N VAL A 120 6.88 1.48 10.66
CA VAL A 120 6.12 0.98 9.52
C VAL A 120 4.65 1.37 9.66
N VAL A 121 4.13 2.14 8.71
CA VAL A 121 2.71 2.55 8.65
C VAL A 121 1.90 1.78 7.62
N GLN A 122 2.55 1.24 6.60
CA GLN A 122 1.94 0.34 5.62
C GLN A 122 2.97 -0.70 5.14
N ASN A 123 2.49 -1.91 4.85
CA ASN A 123 3.28 -2.96 4.21
C ASN A 123 2.53 -3.48 2.99
N ASP A 124 2.98 -3.12 1.78
CA ASP A 124 2.39 -3.55 0.52
C ASP A 124 3.14 -4.76 -0.04
N LEU A 125 2.39 -5.80 -0.37
CA LEU A 125 2.90 -7.12 -0.75
C LEU A 125 2.82 -7.37 -2.26
N SER A 126 2.21 -6.47 -3.03
CA SER A 126 1.83 -6.71 -4.42
C SER A 126 2.18 -5.52 -5.30
N PHE A 127 2.83 -5.79 -6.44
CA PHE A 127 3.08 -4.77 -7.44
C PHE A 127 1.82 -4.54 -8.32
N PRO A 128 1.49 -3.30 -8.74
CA PRO A 128 2.18 -2.05 -8.41
C PRO A 128 1.97 -1.66 -6.95
N PHE A 129 3.04 -1.25 -6.27
CA PHE A 129 2.99 -0.87 -4.86
C PHE A 129 2.27 0.48 -4.72
N ASP A 130 1.15 0.48 -3.98
CA ASP A 130 0.31 1.64 -3.72
C ASP A 130 0.45 2.07 -2.25
N LEU A 131 1.23 3.13 -2.04
CA LEU A 131 1.70 3.52 -0.72
C LEU A 131 0.97 4.76 -0.23
N SER A 132 0.31 4.64 0.92
CA SER A 132 -0.32 5.74 1.63
C SER A 132 -0.24 5.58 3.14
N GLY A 133 -0.20 6.70 3.86
CA GLY A 133 -0.20 6.73 5.32
C GLY A 133 -0.93 7.96 5.83
N ILE A 134 -1.47 7.87 7.05
CA ILE A 134 -2.09 9.01 7.72
C ILE A 134 -1.01 9.81 8.43
N ALA A 135 -0.88 11.10 8.11
CA ALA A 135 0.07 12.00 8.76
C ALA A 135 -0.14 11.95 10.29
N PRO A 136 0.91 11.74 11.09
CA PRO A 136 0.76 11.59 12.53
C PRO A 136 0.37 12.92 13.17
N ASN A 137 -0.24 12.83 14.35
CA ASN A 137 -0.50 14.00 15.19
C ASN A 137 0.81 14.69 15.57
N ILE A 138 0.80 16.01 15.60
CA ILE A 138 1.92 16.82 16.08
C ILE A 138 2.17 16.51 17.55
N ILE A 139 3.44 16.28 17.89
CA ILE A 139 3.89 16.17 19.27
C ILE A 139 4.59 17.48 19.68
N PRO A 140 4.57 17.83 20.99
CA PRO A 140 5.28 19.01 21.46
C PRO A 140 6.75 18.98 21.02
N ASP A 141 7.24 20.13 20.55
CA ASP A 141 8.63 20.35 20.11
C ASP A 141 9.10 19.53 18.89
N ASN A 142 8.21 18.80 18.20
CA ASN A 142 8.51 18.19 16.90
C ASN A 142 7.29 18.18 15.97
N ASN A 143 7.32 19.05 14.97
CA ASN A 143 6.35 19.11 13.89
C ASN A 143 6.91 18.60 12.56
N GLN A 144 8.01 17.84 12.56
CA GLN A 144 8.56 17.25 11.35
C GLN A 144 8.17 15.79 11.23
N LEU A 145 7.82 15.41 10.00
CA LEU A 145 7.60 14.03 9.60
C LEU A 145 8.69 13.60 8.62
N GLU A 146 9.44 12.57 8.99
CA GLU A 146 10.35 11.87 8.10
C GLU A 146 9.62 10.68 7.44
N VAL A 147 9.77 10.55 6.13
CA VAL A 147 9.15 9.47 5.34
C VAL A 147 10.20 8.74 4.53
N GLN A 148 10.17 7.40 4.58
CA GLN A 148 10.99 6.52 3.76
C GLN A 148 10.16 5.33 3.28
N VAL A 149 10.66 4.62 2.27
CA VAL A 149 10.25 3.25 2.00
C VAL A 149 11.37 2.27 2.28
N ARG A 150 11.01 1.06 2.70
CA ARG A 150 11.92 -0.09 2.80
C ARG A 150 11.45 -1.17 1.85
N ALA A 151 12.24 -1.45 0.83
CA ALA A 151 12.02 -2.61 -0.03
C ALA A 151 12.74 -3.82 0.57
N THR A 152 12.08 -4.97 0.60
CA THR A 152 12.69 -6.24 1.01
C THR A 152 12.53 -7.26 -0.10
N ASP A 153 13.59 -7.97 -0.44
CA ASP A 153 13.55 -9.08 -1.40
C ASP A 153 12.99 -10.37 -0.78
N THR A 154 12.95 -11.43 -1.58
CA THR A 154 12.52 -12.77 -1.15
C THR A 154 13.57 -13.52 -0.32
N GLY A 155 14.84 -13.13 -0.37
CA GLY A 155 15.94 -13.64 0.47
C GLY A 155 16.01 -13.00 1.86
N GLY A 156 15.28 -11.91 2.08
CA GLY A 156 15.23 -11.14 3.32
C GLY A 156 16.20 -9.96 3.39
N ASN A 157 16.92 -9.62 2.31
CA ASN A 157 17.74 -8.41 2.32
C ASN A 157 16.87 -7.19 2.01
N SER A 158 17.26 -6.04 2.54
CA SER A 158 16.45 -4.83 2.48
C SER A 158 17.26 -3.58 2.23
N THR A 159 16.66 -2.64 1.52
CA THR A 159 17.23 -1.31 1.24
C THR A 159 16.19 -0.23 1.58
N LEU A 160 16.66 0.85 2.21
CA LEU A 160 15.87 2.05 2.46
C LEU A 160 16.05 3.06 1.32
N SER A 161 15.01 3.82 1.02
CA SER A 161 15.11 5.01 0.16
C SER A 161 15.81 6.18 0.86
N GLU A 162 16.01 7.26 0.12
CA GLU A 162 16.15 8.61 0.68
C GLU A 162 15.01 8.97 1.65
N VAL A 163 15.31 9.89 2.57
CA VAL A 163 14.33 10.47 3.51
C VAL A 163 13.66 11.67 2.84
N LEU A 164 12.33 11.67 2.79
CA LEU A 164 11.54 12.88 2.55
C LEU A 164 11.17 13.51 3.89
N THR A 165 11.17 14.83 3.97
CA THR A 165 10.77 15.57 5.17
C THR A 165 9.57 16.46 4.86
N PHE A 166 8.58 16.43 5.74
CA PHE A 166 7.39 17.27 5.69
C PHE A 166 7.24 18.03 6.99
N ASP A 167 6.72 19.25 6.91
CA ASP A 167 6.31 20.02 8.08
C ASP A 167 4.82 19.79 8.34
N LEU A 168 4.50 19.35 9.55
CA LEU A 168 3.14 19.10 10.00
C LEU A 168 2.48 20.42 10.43
N LEU A 169 1.29 20.64 9.90
CA LEU A 169 0.38 21.71 10.30
C LEU A 169 -0.73 21.13 11.20
N PRO A 170 -1.14 21.86 12.25
CA PRO A 170 -2.28 21.47 13.05
C PRO A 170 -3.54 21.39 12.20
N ASP A 171 -4.35 20.36 12.43
CA ASP A 171 -5.71 20.36 11.92
C ASP A 171 -6.55 21.42 12.65
N THR A 172 -7.08 22.36 11.87
CA THR A 172 -7.94 23.46 12.33
C THR A 172 -9.37 23.32 11.83
N SER A 173 -9.67 22.24 11.10
CA SER A 173 -11.00 21.92 10.61
C SER A 173 -11.86 21.52 11.81
N ALA A 174 -13.03 22.15 11.94
CA ALA A 174 -13.97 21.76 12.98
C ALA A 174 -14.76 20.53 12.48
N PRO A 175 -15.02 19.53 13.35
CA PRO A 175 -15.87 18.41 12.99
C PRO A 175 -17.26 18.91 12.56
N GLU A 176 -17.72 18.47 11.40
CA GLU A 176 -19.05 18.74 10.88
C GLU A 176 -20.00 17.58 11.13
N VAL A 177 -21.27 17.88 11.39
CA VAL A 177 -22.31 16.83 11.54
C VAL A 177 -22.55 16.16 10.19
N ALA A 178 -22.09 14.92 10.05
CA ALA A 178 -22.29 14.11 8.86
C ALA A 178 -23.68 13.46 8.82
N ASN A 179 -24.21 13.03 9.97
CA ASN A 179 -25.52 12.40 10.04
C ASN A 179 -26.18 12.55 11.42
N THR A 180 -27.50 12.66 11.47
CA THR A 180 -28.30 12.60 12.70
C THR A 180 -29.39 11.54 12.58
N ASN A 181 -29.70 10.89 13.69
CA ASN A 181 -30.89 10.04 13.79
C ASN A 181 -31.67 10.42 15.07
N PRO A 182 -32.92 10.92 14.96
CA PRO A 182 -33.66 11.19 13.72
C PRO A 182 -32.96 12.21 12.81
N GLU A 183 -33.21 12.11 11.50
CA GLU A 183 -32.70 13.09 10.52
C GLU A 183 -33.32 14.47 10.80
N ASN A 184 -32.79 15.52 10.16
CA ASN A 184 -33.34 16.86 10.30
C ASN A 184 -34.85 16.89 9.94
N ASN A 185 -35.68 17.37 10.86
CA ASN A 185 -37.16 17.32 10.78
C ASN A 185 -37.77 15.90 10.81
N GLY A 186 -36.99 14.86 11.11
CA GLY A 186 -37.45 13.49 11.27
C GLY A 186 -38.26 13.32 12.56
N VAL A 187 -39.36 12.58 12.47
CA VAL A 187 -40.17 12.19 13.64
C VAL A 187 -39.90 10.72 13.94
N GLY A 188 -39.42 10.43 15.14
CA GLY A 188 -39.24 9.06 15.60
C GLY A 188 -40.37 8.65 16.55
N GLU A 189 -40.93 7.45 16.36
CA GLU A 189 -41.81 6.84 17.35
C GLU A 189 -40.99 6.11 18.42
N ASN A 190 -41.28 6.34 19.71
CA ASN A 190 -40.61 5.68 20.84
C ASN A 190 -39.06 5.87 20.87
N VAL A 191 -38.56 7.05 20.52
CA VAL A 191 -37.11 7.36 20.51
C VAL A 191 -36.51 7.23 21.91
N LYS A 192 -35.54 6.34 22.07
CA LYS A 192 -34.77 6.14 23.32
C LYS A 192 -33.39 6.80 23.29
N ALA A 193 -32.87 7.11 22.11
CA ALA A 193 -31.57 7.73 21.91
C ALA A 193 -31.57 8.56 20.63
N ILE A 194 -30.76 9.61 20.64
CA ILE A 194 -30.41 10.39 19.45
C ILE A 194 -28.94 10.09 19.15
N SER A 195 -28.61 9.86 17.89
CA SER A 195 -27.22 9.72 17.46
C SER A 195 -26.83 10.84 16.52
N ILE A 196 -25.67 11.43 16.77
CA ILE A 196 -24.99 12.38 15.88
C ILE A 196 -23.68 11.73 15.47
N ARG A 197 -23.39 11.70 14.17
CA ARG A 197 -22.10 11.31 13.61
C ARG A 197 -21.45 12.51 12.99
N PHE A 198 -20.17 12.69 13.28
CA PHE A 198 -19.34 13.72 12.66
C PHE A 198 -18.58 13.13 11.46
N ASN A 199 -18.15 13.99 10.54
CA ASN A 199 -17.31 13.64 9.39
C ASN A 199 -15.91 13.15 9.83
N GLU A 200 -15.49 13.51 11.04
CA GLU A 200 -14.23 13.12 11.66
C GLU A 200 -14.39 12.92 13.18
N ASN A 201 -13.33 12.44 13.83
CA ASN A 201 -13.31 12.25 15.28
C ASN A 201 -13.25 13.61 15.99
N ILE A 202 -13.94 13.74 17.13
CA ILE A 202 -13.79 14.91 17.99
C ILE A 202 -12.49 14.78 18.78
N ASP A 203 -11.51 15.65 18.48
CA ASP A 203 -10.32 15.80 19.33
C ASP A 203 -10.67 16.57 20.61
N THR A 204 -10.74 15.84 21.72
CA THR A 204 -11.05 16.42 23.05
C THR A 204 -9.84 17.07 23.72
N SER A 205 -8.64 16.97 23.15
CA SER A 205 -7.41 17.56 23.70
C SER A 205 -7.22 19.03 23.33
N ARG A 206 -8.00 19.55 22.37
CA ARG A 206 -7.90 20.92 21.82
C ARG A 206 -8.98 21.89 22.33
N SER A 207 -9.59 21.60 23.49
CA SER A 207 -10.67 22.40 24.10
C SER A 207 -10.22 23.74 24.67
#